data_AF-A0A8A7QZ64-F1
#
_entry.id   AF-A0A8A7QZ64-F1
#
_cell.length_a   1.000
_cell.length_b   1.000
_cell.length_c   1.000
_cell.angle_alpha   90.00
_cell.angle_beta   90.00
_cell.angle_gamma   90.00
#
_symmetry.space_group_name_H-M   'P 1'
#
loop_
_entity.id
_entity.type
_entity.pdbx_description
1 polymer ?
#
loop_
_entity_poly.entity_id
_entity_poly.type
_entity_poly.pdbx_seq_one_letter_code
_entity_poly.pdbx_strand_id
1 'polypeptide(L)' 'MSSVPEKDWKRLSSLKQSLLNSACETIFERIEQISSTRKGREHEAYLALWKVINKEDNAIAEIFDDLKRSNAVVK' A
#
# COMPACT_ATOMS: atom_id res chain seq x y z
N MET A 1 -20.50 20.61 0.27
CA MET A 1 -19.44 19.63 -0.04
C MET A 1 -19.89 18.82 -1.25
N SER A 2 -19.23 18.97 -2.39
CA SER A 2 -19.51 18.19 -3.60
C SER A 2 -19.08 16.74 -3.39
N SER A 3 -20.03 15.90 -2.99
CA SER A 3 -19.82 14.46 -2.88
C SER A 3 -19.71 13.86 -4.28
N VAL A 4 -18.69 13.01 -4.51
CA VAL A 4 -18.52 12.29 -5.77
C VAL A 4 -19.82 11.58 -6.12
N PRO A 5 -20.35 11.62 -7.35
CA PRO A 5 -21.55 10.86 -7.71
C PRO A 5 -21.40 9.36 -7.39
N GLU A 6 -22.46 8.70 -6.93
CA GLU A 6 -22.42 7.30 -6.47
C GLU A 6 -21.84 6.33 -7.53
N LYS A 7 -22.15 6.60 -8.81
CA LYS A 7 -21.63 5.83 -9.95
C LYS A 7 -20.11 5.94 -10.10
N ASP A 8 -19.57 7.13 -9.91
CA ASP A 8 -18.13 7.40 -10.00
C ASP A 8 -17.41 6.91 -8.74
N TRP A 9 -18.05 7.02 -7.58
CA TRP A 9 -17.56 6.45 -6.33
C TRP A 9 -17.42 4.92 -6.42
N LYS A 10 -18.40 4.21 -7.00
CA LYS A 10 -18.29 2.76 -7.23
C LYS A 10 -17.09 2.41 -8.10
N ARG A 11 -16.87 3.16 -9.19
CA ARG A 11 -15.69 2.96 -10.06
C ARG A 11 -14.38 3.23 -9.32
N LEU A 12 -14.28 4.35 -8.60
CA LEU A 12 -13.11 4.69 -7.80
C LEU A 12 -12.83 3.65 -6.71
N SER A 13 -13.87 3.14 -6.04
CA SER A 13 -13.73 2.09 -5.02
C SER A 13 -13.23 0.76 -5.61
N SER A 14 -13.67 0.39 -6.81
CA SER A 14 -13.15 -0.79 -7.51
C SER A 14 -11.69 -0.61 -7.93
N LEU A 15 -11.32 0.58 -8.40
CA LEU A 15 -9.94 0.91 -8.73
C LEU A 15 -9.05 0.98 -7.49
N LYS A 16 -9.57 1.48 -6.36
CA LYS A 16 -8.87 1.54 -5.07
C LYS A 16 -8.36 0.17 -4.67
N GLN A 17 -9.20 -0.86 -4.74
CA GLN A 17 -8.80 -2.23 -4.42
C GLN A 17 -7.71 -2.73 -5.37
N SER A 18 -7.83 -2.48 -6.68
CA SER A 18 -6.79 -2.85 -7.63
C SER A 18 -5.47 -2.14 -7.37
N LEU A 19 -5.50 -0.83 -7.09
CA LEU A 19 -4.31 -0.04 -6.76
C LEU A 19 -3.64 -0.52 -5.46
N LEU A 20 -4.44 -0.83 -4.43
CA LEU A 20 -3.95 -1.37 -3.18
C LEU A 20 -3.23 -2.71 -3.43
N ASN A 21 -3.85 -3.60 -4.19
CA ASN A 21 -3.24 -4.89 -4.52
C ASN A 21 -1.94 -4.71 -5.31
N SER A 22 -1.89 -3.80 -6.29
CA SER A 22 -0.67 -3.49 -7.04
C SER A 22 0.43 -2.89 -6.14
N ALA A 23 0.07 -2.03 -5.19
CA ALA A 23 1.02 -1.48 -4.22
C ALA A 23 1.59 -2.59 -3.32
N CYS A 24 0.74 -3.48 -2.80
CA CYS A 24 1.15 -4.65 -2.04
C CYS A 24 2.09 -5.56 -2.83
N GLU A 25 1.82 -5.80 -4.11
CA GLU A 25 2.67 -6.62 -4.98
C GLU A 25 4.08 -6.02 -5.11
N THR A 26 4.18 -4.70 -5.36
CA THR A 26 5.47 -4.01 -5.41
C THR A 26 6.26 -4.11 -4.10
N ILE A 27 5.57 -4.13 -2.96
CA ILE A 27 6.20 -4.34 -1.65
C ILE A 27 6.72 -5.78 -1.52
N PHE A 28 5.93 -6.77 -1.96
CA PHE A 28 6.36 -8.17 -1.96
C PHE A 28 7.56 -8.41 -2.86
N GLU A 29 7.63 -7.81 -4.05
CA GLU A 29 8.81 -7.89 -4.92
C GLU A 29 10.08 -7.40 -4.19
N ARG A 30 10.00 -6.30 -3.42
CA ARG A 30 11.12 -5.81 -2.60
C ARG A 30 11.48 -6.76 -1.47
N ILE A 31 10.48 -7.35 -0.82
CA ILE A 31 10.67 -8.35 0.23
C ILE A 31 11.40 -9.58 -0.33
N GLU A 32 11.04 -10.05 -1.53
CA GLU A 32 11.69 -11.16 -2.20
C GLU A 32 13.16 -10.85 -2.54
N GLN A 33 13.45 -9.64 -3.03
CA GLN A 33 14.82 -9.20 -3.30
C GLN A 33 15.70 -9.24 -2.03
N ILE A 34 15.20 -8.69 -0.91
CA ILE A 34 15.93 -8.71 0.37
C ILE A 34 16.07 -10.15 0.87
N SER A 35 15.01 -10.94 0.77
CA SER A 35 15.00 -12.33 1.25
C SER A 35 15.95 -13.21 0.45
N SER A 36 16.05 -13.03 -0.87
CA SER A 36 16.90 -13.86 -1.74
C SER A 36 18.39 -13.69 -1.47
N THR A 37 18.82 -12.53 -0.93
CA THR A 37 20.23 -12.21 -0.69
C THR A 37 20.68 -12.42 0.76
N ARG A 38 19.83 -13.02 1.61
CA ARG A 38 20.01 -13.12 3.07
C ARG A 38 21.09 -14.06 3.59
N LYS A 39 21.60 -14.99 2.77
CA LYS A 39 22.45 -16.10 3.23
C LYS A 39 23.70 -15.57 3.96
N GLY A 40 23.88 -15.96 5.21
CA GLY A 40 24.97 -15.49 6.08
C GLY A 40 24.76 -14.12 6.73
N ARG A 41 23.59 -13.48 6.51
CA ARG A 41 23.17 -12.19 7.08
C ARG A 41 21.69 -12.22 7.44
N GLU A 42 21.20 -13.35 7.95
CA GLU A 42 19.78 -13.63 8.13
C GLU A 42 19.10 -12.62 9.07
N HIS A 43 19.75 -12.28 10.19
CA HIS A 43 19.23 -11.32 11.14
C HIS A 43 19.21 -9.88 10.58
N GLU A 44 20.22 -9.50 9.80
CA GLU A 44 20.25 -8.19 9.13
C GLU A 44 19.14 -8.09 8.07
N ALA A 45 18.93 -9.15 7.29
CA ALA A 45 17.85 -9.23 6.33
C ALA A 45 16.48 -9.15 7.01
N TYR A 46 16.29 -9.83 8.15
CA TYR A 46 15.08 -9.71 8.95
C TYR A 46 14.80 -8.26 9.38
N LEU A 47 15.81 -7.57 9.93
CA LEU A 47 15.66 -6.16 10.33
C LEU A 47 15.40 -5.25 9.13
N ALA A 48 15.99 -5.54 7.97
CA ALA A 48 15.73 -4.80 6.73
C ALA A 48 14.28 -4.98 6.26
N LEU A 49 13.76 -6.21 6.28
CA LEU A 49 12.36 -6.50 5.98
C LEU A 49 11.41 -5.77 6.91
N TRP A 50 11.67 -5.82 8.22
CA TRP A 50 10.85 -5.13 9.23
C TRP A 50 10.77 -3.62 8.96
N LYS A 51 11.90 -2.99 8.60
CA LYS A 51 11.92 -1.56 8.25
C LYS A 51 11.11 -1.25 6.99
N VAL A 52 11.22 -2.09 5.95
CA VAL A 52 10.46 -1.92 4.72
C VAL A 52 8.96 -2.05 5.00
N ILE A 53 8.55 -3.11 5.68
CA ILE A 53 7.13 -3.35 6.00
C ILE A 53 6.56 -2.16 6.79
N ASN A 54 7.21 -1.70 7.86
CA ASN A 54 6.71 -0.55 8.62
C ASN A 54 6.63 0.75 7.79
N LYS A 55 7.61 0.98 6.91
CA LYS A 55 7.59 2.18 6.07
C LYS A 55 6.44 2.14 5.07
N GLU A 56 6.28 1.02 4.39
CA GLU A 56 5.28 0.87 3.33
C GLU A 56 3.86 0.76 3.89
N ASP A 57 3.69 0.17 5.09
CA ASP A 57 2.41 0.15 5.81
C ASP A 57 1.92 1.57 6.11
N ASN A 58 2.81 2.46 6.57
CA ASN A 58 2.47 3.88 6.75
C ASN A 58 2.08 4.56 5.43
N ALA A 59 2.80 4.29 4.34
CA ALA A 59 2.47 4.86 3.03
C ALA A 59 1.12 4.35 2.50
N ILE A 60 0.81 3.06 2.70
CA ILE A 60 -0.49 2.48 2.38
C ILE A 60 -1.58 3.14 3.23
N ALA A 61 -1.36 3.29 4.54
CA ALA A 61 -2.32 3.93 5.42
C ALA A 61 -2.61 5.38 4.99
N GLU A 62 -1.58 6.18 4.68
CA GLU A 62 -1.77 7.55 4.19
C GLU A 62 -2.67 7.64 2.96
N ILE A 63 -2.48 6.73 1.99
CA ILE A 63 -3.21 6.74 0.72
C ILE A 63 -4.60 6.12 0.88
N PHE A 64 -4.71 4.99 1.58
CA PHE A 64 -5.90 4.14 1.55
C PHE A 64 -6.74 4.19 2.82
N ASP A 65 -6.18 4.48 4.00
CA ASP A 65 -6.98 4.62 5.22
C ASP A 65 -7.85 5.86 5.14
N ASP A 66 -9.06 5.76 5.67
CA ASP A 66 -10.04 6.85 5.69
C ASP A 66 -10.43 7.45 4.32
N LEU A 67 -10.09 6.82 3.19
CA LEU A 67 -10.60 7.24 1.88
C LEU A 67 -12.12 7.01 1.82
N LYS A 68 -12.88 8.09 1.95
CA LYS A 68 -14.34 8.14 2.01
C LYS A 68 -14.87 8.99 0.85
N ARG A 69 -16.10 8.70 0.41
CA ARG A 69 -16.78 9.44 -0.66
C ARG A 69 -16.78 10.96 -0.46
N SER A 70 -16.81 11.41 0.79
CA SER A 70 -16.82 12.82 1.20
C SER A 70 -15.45 13.50 1.17
N ASN A 71 -14.33 12.77 1.23
CA ASN A 71 -12.97 13.32 1.22
C ASN A 71 -12.15 12.91 -0.01
N ALA A 72 -12.66 12.03 -0.87
CA ALA A 72 -11.97 11.52 -2.05
C ALA A 72 -11.56 12.58 -3.11
N VAL A 73 -12.09 13.80 -3.03
CA VAL A 73 -11.70 14.93 -3.92
C VAL A 73 -10.62 15.80 -3.29
N VAL A 74 -10.46 15.74 -1.96
CA VAL A 74 -9.60 16.64 -1.16
C VAL A 74 -8.36 15.92 -0.63
N LYS A 75 -8.39 14.59 -0.57
CA LYS A 75 -7.30 13.74 -0.09
C LYS A 75 -6.23 13.54 -1.17
#